data_AF-A0A926HA96-F1
#
_entry.id   AF-A0A926HA96-F1
#
_cell.length_a   1.000
_cell.length_b   1.000
_cell.length_c   1.000
_cell.angle_alpha   90.00
_cell.angle_beta   90.00
_cell.angle_gamma   90.00
#
_symmetry.space_group_name_H-M   'P 1'
#
loop_
_entity.id
_entity.type
_entity.pdbx_description
1 polymer ?
#
loop_
_entity_poly.entity_id
_entity_poly.type
_entity_poly.pdbx_seq_one_letter_code
_entity_poly.pdbx_strand_id
1 'polypeptide(L)'
;MLVEVTRDSTPGTALDLGTGEGRNALFLAENGWTVTGLDISPVAIQQARKNATDRKLNIEAIVADLDAFDFGQQRWNLITSFFMHAWHGRSKTDVPVRIYDALKPGGVVVIEAFANPPSPI
;
A
#
# COMPACT_ATOMS: atom_id res chain seq x y z
N MET A 1 12.24 -4.24 7.24
CA MET A 1 11.32 -4.93 6.31
C MET A 1 11.18 -4.22 4.97
N LEU A 2 10.46 -3.10 4.82
CA LEU A 2 10.25 -2.48 3.49
C LEU A 2 11.56 -2.16 2.75
N VAL A 3 12.48 -1.49 3.45
CA VAL A 3 13.82 -1.16 2.93
C VAL A 3 14.57 -2.40 2.44
N GLU A 4 14.50 -3.51 3.18
CA GLU A 4 15.19 -4.75 2.84
C GLU A 4 14.59 -5.42 1.61
N VAL A 5 13.25 -5.46 1.52
CA VAL A 5 12.55 -6.00 0.35
C VAL A 5 12.85 -5.19 -0.92
N THR A 6 13.01 -3.87 -0.78
CA THR A 6 13.26 -2.99 -1.94
C THR A 6 14.73 -2.81 -2.29
N ARG A 7 15.67 -3.23 -1.43
CA ARG A 7 17.10 -2.91 -1.56
C ARG A 7 17.72 -3.36 -2.88
N ASP A 8 17.41 -4.59 -3.28
CA ASP A 8 17.97 -5.22 -4.49
C ASP A 8 16.90 -5.40 -5.59
N SER A 9 15.71 -4.83 -5.38
CA SER A 9 14.60 -4.90 -6.32
C SER A 9 14.73 -3.82 -7.39
N THR A 10 14.46 -4.16 -8.66
CA THR A 10 14.31 -3.15 -9.72
C THR A 10 12.98 -2.41 -9.51
N PRO A 11 12.98 -1.06 -9.36
CA PRO A 11 11.75 -0.32 -9.13
C PRO A 11 10.74 -0.49 -10.28
N GLY A 12 9.48 -0.67 -9.92
CA GLY A 12 8.36 -0.81 -10.84
C GLY A 12 7.14 -0.04 -10.34
N THR A 13 5.96 -0.64 -10.48
CA THR A 13 4.69 -0.08 -9.97
C THR A 13 4.42 -0.59 -8.54
N ALA A 14 4.11 0.33 -7.62
CA ALA A 14 3.76 0.01 -6.24
C ALA A 14 2.38 0.54 -5.85
N LEU A 15 1.64 -0.26 -5.08
CA LEU A 15 0.38 0.14 -4.44
C LEU A 15 0.53 0.13 -2.92
N ASP A 16 0.35 1.27 -2.27
CA ASP A 16 0.42 1.42 -0.81
C ASP A 16 -0.98 1.51 -0.20
N LEU A 17 -1.44 0.40 0.40
CA LEU A 17 -2.76 0.24 0.99
C LEU A 17 -2.79 0.79 2.42
N GLY A 18 -3.63 1.81 2.66
CA GLY A 18 -3.63 2.53 3.93
C GLY A 18 -2.40 3.43 4.05
N THR A 19 -2.14 4.21 2.99
CA THR A 19 -0.91 5.01 2.87
C THR A 19 -0.79 6.10 3.94
N GLY A 20 -1.91 6.48 4.59
CA GLY A 20 -1.94 7.55 5.58
C GLY A 20 -1.37 8.86 5.01
N GLU A 21 -0.42 9.45 5.72
CA GLU A 21 0.29 10.67 5.29
C GLU A 21 1.42 10.40 4.27
N GLY A 22 1.51 9.17 3.76
CA GLY A 22 2.37 8.79 2.65
C GLY A 22 3.78 8.34 3.04
N ARG A 23 4.08 8.03 4.31
CA ARG A 23 5.44 7.69 4.75
C ARG A 23 6.12 6.64 3.85
N ASN A 24 5.42 5.54 3.57
CA ASN A 24 5.95 4.44 2.76
C ASN A 24 5.89 4.79 1.27
N ALA A 25 4.78 5.36 0.79
CA ALA A 25 4.65 5.78 -0.59
C ALA A 25 5.73 6.78 -1.02
N LEU A 26 6.06 7.75 -0.18
CA LEU A 26 7.11 8.75 -0.42
C LEU A 26 8.49 8.09 -0.41
N PHE A 27 8.77 7.19 0.54
CA PHE A 27 10.02 6.43 0.55
C PHE A 27 10.20 5.64 -0.76
N LEU A 28 9.15 4.95 -1.22
CA LEU A 28 9.20 4.19 -2.47
C LEU A 28 9.43 5.13 -3.68
N ALA A 29 8.74 6.26 -3.73
CA ALA A 29 8.93 7.26 -4.79
C ALA A 29 10.35 7.85 -4.81
N GLU A 30 10.94 8.13 -3.63
CA GLU A 30 12.33 8.57 -3.49
C GLU A 30 13.31 7.54 -4.06
N ASN A 31 12.95 6.26 -4.03
CA ASN A 31 13.74 5.14 -4.54
C ASN A 31 13.32 4.70 -5.96
N GLY A 32 12.66 5.58 -6.72
CA GLY A 32 12.39 5.39 -8.15
C GLY A 32 11.15 4.55 -8.48
N TRP A 33 10.32 4.19 -7.50
CA TRP A 33 9.07 3.48 -7.76
C TRP A 33 7.99 4.43 -8.29
N THR A 34 7.12 3.92 -9.17
CA THR A 34 5.87 4.60 -9.54
C THR A 34 4.78 4.17 -8.55
N VAL A 35 4.36 5.10 -7.69
CA VAL A 35 3.54 4.76 -6.52
C VAL A 35 2.12 5.32 -6.60
N THR A 36 1.15 4.45 -6.36
CA THR A 36 -0.23 4.82 -6.01
C THR A 36 -0.46 4.52 -4.54
N GLY A 37 -0.91 5.50 -3.75
CA GLY A 37 -1.24 5.35 -2.34
C GLY A 37 -2.74 5.52 -2.10
N LEU A 38 -3.35 4.60 -1.37
CA LEU A 38 -4.78 4.61 -1.05
C LEU A 38 -5.00 4.82 0.44
N ASP A 39 -5.93 5.68 0.80
CA ASP A 39 -6.43 5.78 2.19
C ASP A 39 -7.91 6.19 2.18
N ILE A 40 -8.67 5.72 3.17
CA ILE A 40 -10.08 6.12 3.29
C ILE A 40 -10.22 7.57 3.80
N SER A 41 -9.18 8.11 4.45
CA SER A 41 -9.17 9.44 5.05
C SER A 41 -8.80 10.52 4.03
N PRO A 42 -9.71 11.46 3.71
CA PRO A 42 -9.38 12.60 2.86
C PRO A 42 -8.29 13.50 3.46
N VAL A 43 -8.26 13.61 4.79
CA VAL A 43 -7.27 14.42 5.52
C VAL A 43 -5.88 13.81 5.37
N ALA A 44 -5.75 12.49 5.50
CA ALA A 44 -4.47 11.81 5.35
C ALA A 44 -3.94 11.95 3.91
N ILE A 45 -4.80 11.76 2.91
CA ILE A 45 -4.43 11.95 1.49
C ILE A 45 -4.03 13.41 1.18
N GLN A 46 -4.72 14.39 1.75
CA GLN A 46 -4.32 15.80 1.61
C GLN A 46 -2.89 16.02 2.16
N GLN A 47 -2.60 15.47 3.34
CA GLN A 47 -1.28 15.57 3.94
C GLN A 47 -0.22 14.80 3.13
N ALA A 48 -0.54 13.62 2.60
CA ALA A 48 0.36 12.85 1.73
C ALA A 48 0.74 13.63 0.47
N ARG A 49 -0.23 14.29 -0.19
CA ARG A 49 0.01 15.15 -1.37
C ARG A 49 0.88 16.36 -1.03
N LYS A 50 0.65 16.99 0.13
CA LYS A 50 1.48 18.09 0.62
C LYS A 50 2.92 17.61 0.86
N ASN A 51 3.09 16.50 1.57
CA ASN A 51 4.40 15.91 1.85
C ASN A 51 5.14 15.54 0.55
N ALA A 52 4.43 15.02 -0.46
CA ALA A 52 4.99 14.73 -1.78
C ALA A 52 5.51 16.00 -2.47
N THR A 53 4.70 17.07 -2.45
CA THR A 53 5.04 18.36 -3.06
C THR A 53 6.25 18.99 -2.37
N ASP A 54 6.27 19.00 -1.04
CA ASP A 54 7.38 19.54 -0.24
C ASP A 54 8.71 18.82 -0.54
N ARG A 55 8.64 17.52 -0.86
CA ARG A 55 9.79 16.68 -1.23
C ARG A 55 10.08 16.62 -2.73
N LYS A 56 9.26 17.29 -3.56
CA LYS A 56 9.33 17.24 -5.04
C LYS A 56 9.22 15.81 -5.61
N LEU A 57 8.38 14.99 -4.98
CA LEU A 57 8.09 13.63 -5.39
C LEU A 57 6.73 13.58 -6.08
N ASN A 58 6.58 12.65 -7.02
CA ASN A 58 5.31 12.38 -7.66
C ASN A 58 4.73 11.07 -7.12
N ILE A 59 3.58 11.15 -6.46
CA ILE A 59 2.79 9.99 -6.05
C ILE A 59 1.34 10.22 -6.46
N GLU A 60 0.65 9.16 -6.86
CA GLU A 60 -0.79 9.18 -7.05
C GLU A 60 -1.46 8.86 -5.71
N ALA A 61 -1.94 9.86 -4.97
CA ALA A 61 -2.61 9.66 -3.69
C ALA A 61 -4.14 9.78 -3.84
N ILE A 62 -4.87 8.70 -3.54
CA ILE A 62 -6.31 8.57 -3.80
C ILE A 62 -7.07 8.32 -2.51
N VAL A 63 -8.17 9.06 -2.31
CA VAL A 63 -9.14 8.75 -1.26
C VAL A 63 -10.00 7.59 -1.76
N ALA A 64 -9.89 6.42 -1.14
CA ALA A 64 -10.63 5.25 -1.57
C ALA A 64 -10.92 4.29 -0.40
N ASP A 65 -12.09 3.66 -0.46
CA ASP A 65 -12.36 2.45 0.31
C ASP A 65 -11.70 1.27 -0.40
N LEU A 66 -10.94 0.50 0.38
CA LEU A 66 -10.22 -0.68 -0.09
C LEU A 66 -11.19 -1.73 -0.65
N ASP A 67 -12.38 -1.87 -0.06
CA ASP A 67 -13.39 -2.82 -0.55
C ASP A 67 -13.93 -2.42 -1.93
N ALA A 68 -13.97 -1.13 -2.25
CA ALA A 68 -14.54 -0.62 -3.50
C ALA A 68 -13.49 -0.35 -4.60
N PHE A 69 -12.22 -0.20 -4.25
CA PHE A 69 -11.19 0.18 -5.21
C PHE A 69 -10.75 -0.98 -6.11
N ASP A 70 -10.80 -0.80 -7.43
CA ASP A 70 -10.30 -1.82 -8.37
C ASP A 70 -8.76 -1.85 -8.40
N PHE A 71 -8.16 -2.91 -7.87
CA PHE A 71 -6.70 -3.11 -7.91
C PHE A 71 -6.19 -3.45 -9.32
N GLY A 72 -7.09 -3.84 -10.24
CA GLY A 72 -6.75 -4.39 -11.54
C GLY A 72 -6.20 -5.81 -11.45
N GLN A 73 -5.64 -6.29 -12.55
CA GLN A 73 -5.04 -7.62 -12.68
C GLN A 73 -3.58 -7.47 -13.14
N GLN A 74 -2.66 -8.18 -12.48
CA GLN A 74 -1.24 -8.18 -12.85
C GLN A 74 -0.63 -6.78 -13.09
N ARG A 75 -1.00 -5.82 -12.22
CA ARG A 75 -0.64 -4.41 -12.38
C ARG A 75 0.56 -4.02 -11.53
N TRP A 76 0.77 -4.67 -10.39
CA TRP A 76 1.70 -4.21 -9.36
C TRP A 76 2.92 -5.11 -9.24
N ASN A 77 4.09 -4.50 -9.17
CA ASN A 77 5.33 -5.18 -8.80
C ASN A 77 5.44 -5.31 -7.27
N LEU A 78 4.88 -4.35 -6.53
CA LEU A 78 4.88 -4.32 -5.08
C LEU A 78 3.52 -3.87 -4.55
N ILE A 79 2.98 -4.55 -3.56
CA ILE A 79 1.83 -4.08 -2.77
C ILE A 79 2.24 -4.01 -1.31
N THR A 80 2.01 -2.88 -0.65
CA THR A 80 2.34 -2.66 0.76
C THR A 80 1.09 -2.44 1.60
N SER A 81 1.09 -2.94 2.83
CA SER A 81 0.09 -2.59 3.84
C SER A 81 0.73 -2.61 5.23
N PHE A 82 0.65 -1.50 5.95
CA PHE A 82 1.32 -1.36 7.25
C PHE A 82 0.31 -0.91 8.31
N PHE A 83 0.12 -1.76 9.33
CA PHE A 83 -0.77 -1.55 10.48
C PHE A 83 -2.22 -1.21 10.11
N MET A 84 -2.69 -1.71 8.96
CA MET A 84 -4.04 -1.45 8.51
C MET A 84 -5.06 -2.26 9.31
N HIS A 85 -6.06 -1.61 9.90
CA HIS A 85 -7.07 -2.31 10.69
C HIS A 85 -8.09 -3.11 9.86
N ALA A 86 -8.14 -2.90 8.54
CA ALA A 86 -9.09 -3.53 7.63
C ALA A 86 -8.97 -5.07 7.59
N TRP A 87 -7.80 -5.61 7.90
CA TRP A 87 -7.51 -7.05 7.94
C TRP A 87 -8.29 -7.82 9.03
N HIS A 88 -8.86 -7.15 10.04
CA HIS A 88 -9.50 -7.78 11.19
C HIS A 88 -11.01 -8.07 10.98
N GLY A 89 -11.39 -8.55 9.79
CA GLY A 89 -12.79 -8.88 9.47
C GLY A 89 -13.71 -7.67 9.25
N ARG A 90 -13.14 -6.48 9.00
CA ARG A 90 -13.90 -5.28 8.62
C ARG A 90 -14.14 -5.18 7.13
N SER A 91 -13.25 -5.75 6.33
CA SER A 91 -13.44 -5.88 4.89
C SER A 91 -14.59 -6.84 4.59
N LYS A 92 -15.43 -6.46 3.63
CA LYS A 92 -16.57 -7.25 3.14
C LYS A 92 -16.23 -8.06 1.89
N THR A 93 -14.99 -7.98 1.41
CA THR A 93 -14.52 -8.64 0.18
C THR A 93 -13.30 -9.52 0.46
N ASP A 94 -12.98 -10.42 -0.47
CA ASP A 94 -11.76 -11.23 -0.39
C ASP A 94 -10.53 -10.43 -0.84
N VAL A 95 -10.13 -9.48 0.01
CA VAL A 95 -8.97 -8.61 -0.23
C VAL A 95 -7.68 -9.38 -0.49
N PRO A 96 -7.36 -10.47 0.25
CA PRO A 96 -6.18 -11.28 -0.05
C PRO A 96 -6.16 -11.82 -1.48
N VAL A 97 -7.27 -12.38 -1.97
CA VAL A 97 -7.38 -12.88 -3.35
C VAL A 97 -7.21 -11.73 -4.35
N ARG A 98 -7.88 -10.60 -4.13
CA ARG A 98 -7.79 -9.43 -5.02
C ARG A 98 -6.37 -8.86 -5.09
N ILE A 99 -5.63 -8.87 -3.98
CA ILE A 99 -4.21 -8.47 -3.96
C ILE A 99 -3.37 -9.45 -4.75
N TYR A 100 -3.58 -10.75 -4.55
CA TYR A 100 -2.86 -11.78 -5.29
C TYR A 100 -3.06 -11.62 -6.80
N ASP A 101 -4.30 -11.46 -7.26
CA ASP A 101 -4.64 -11.29 -8.67
C ASP A 101 -4.07 -9.99 -9.27
N ALA A 102 -3.95 -8.95 -8.45
CA ALA A 102 -3.41 -7.66 -8.86
C ALA A 102 -1.88 -7.64 -8.98
N LEU A 103 -1.17 -8.62 -8.39
CA LEU A 103 0.29 -8.74 -8.51
C LEU A 103 0.68 -9.25 -9.90
N LYS A 104 1.71 -8.61 -10.48
CA LYS A 104 2.41 -9.18 -11.64
C LYS A 104 3.06 -10.52 -11.27
N PRO A 105 3.34 -11.40 -12.24
CA PRO A 105 4.21 -12.54 -12.00
C PRO A 105 5.54 -12.10 -11.35
N GLY A 106 5.89 -12.71 -10.22
CA GLY A 106 7.06 -12.34 -9.42
C GLY A 106 6.89 -11.08 -8.55
N GLY A 107 5.70 -10.49 -8.52
CA GLY A 107 5.37 -9.38 -7.64
C GLY A 107 5.32 -9.81 -6.17
N VAL A 108 5.56 -8.86 -5.28
CA VAL A 108 5.65 -9.11 -3.83
C VAL A 108 4.59 -8.31 -3.09
N VAL A 109 4.01 -8.91 -2.06
CA VAL A 109 3.22 -8.20 -1.06
C VAL A 109 4.00 -8.13 0.26
N VAL A 110 4.04 -6.94 0.87
CA VAL A 110 4.65 -6.72 2.19
C VAL A 110 3.56 -6.25 3.15
N ILE A 111 3.32 -7.03 4.19
CA ILE A 111 2.31 -6.73 5.21
C ILE A 111 2.98 -6.69 6.57
N GLU A 112 2.82 -5.57 7.26
CA GLU A 112 3.03 -5.48 8.71
C GLU A 112 1.68 -5.28 9.38
N ALA A 113 1.33 -6.15 10.32
CA ALA A 113 0.07 -6.10 11.04
C ALA A 113 0.28 -6.46 12.52
N PHE A 114 -0.65 -6.02 13.37
CA PHE A 114 -0.68 -6.52 14.74
C PHE A 114 -1.09 -7.98 14.74
N ALA A 115 -0.36 -8.82 15.47
CA ALA A 115 -0.83 -10.16 15.78
C ALA A 115 -2.01 -10.04 16.75
N ASN A 116 -3.12 -10.73 16.46
CA ASN A 116 -4.09 -10.98 17.52
C ASN A 116 -3.40 -11.85 18.58
N PRO A 117 -3.59 -11.58 19.89
CA PRO A 117 -3.19 -12.54 20.90
C PRO A 117 -3.88 -13.89 20.60
N PRO A 118 -3.18 -15.03 20.78
CA PRO A 118 -3.79 -16.34 20.56
C PRO A 118 -5.08 -16.43 21.37
N SER A 119 -6.15 -16.95 20.77
CA SER A 119 -7.38 -17.25 21.51
C SER A 119 -7.02 -18.16 22.70
N PRO A 120 -7.52 -17.88 23.92
CA PRO A 120 -7.35 -18.82 25.01
C PRO A 120 -7.92 -20.17 24.58
N ILE A 121 -7.09 -21.22 24.67
CA ILE A 121 -7.45 -22.61 24.41
C ILE A 121 -8.40 -23.09 25.51
#